data_AF-A0A0B7NHG2-F1
#
_entry.id   AF-A0A0B7NHG2-F1
#
_cell.length_a   1.000
_cell.length_b   1.000
_cell.length_c   1.000
_cell.angle_alpha   90.00
_cell.angle_beta   90.00
_cell.angle_gamma   90.00
#
_symmetry.space_group_name_H-M   'P 1'
#
loop_
_entity.id
_entity.type
_entity.pdbx_description
1 polymer ?
#
loop_
_entity_poly.entity_id
_entity_poly.type
_entity_poly.pdbx_seq_one_letter_code
_entity_poly.pdbx_strand_id
1 'polypeptide(L)'
;MDIPLALGLNYIKKLFEAEGLNIQEPDSKNPEESVIHSEQLKKRIENFKHKQYFTFDEDANEIIKSKRELQKLQARDCDTTNDLTMIPVTQHILSIYLREGKVQSMVDMLDVSTFKDGSIFWSGYNKIPSESAQRAAENFMYHGDLKYTNLERTLGGRVVNGWEPLNNSEHYDEFWSLLSEKYAKSASGTVTLVLCPDTIISRGRAVWKRYELPALVKNTNVTQVVVRDLDGKTIETWDKEAMQMESDRNLEELKQQDLL
;
A
#
# COMPACT_ATOMS: atom_id res chain seq x y z
N MET A 1 -17.73 -14.75 7.64
CA MET A 1 -16.75 -14.84 8.74
C MET A 1 -16.00 -13.53 8.71
N ASP A 2 -16.49 -12.60 9.51
CA ASP A 2 -16.23 -11.16 9.41
C ASP A 2 -14.96 -10.79 10.19
N ILE A 3 -13.87 -10.59 9.45
CA ILE A 3 -12.66 -9.97 9.98
C ILE A 3 -12.12 -9.01 8.91
N PRO A 4 -12.64 -7.76 8.87
CA PRO A 4 -11.80 -6.61 8.49
C PRO A 4 -11.94 -5.38 9.41
N LEU A 5 -12.66 -5.46 10.54
CA LEU A 5 -12.85 -4.29 11.42
C LEU A 5 -11.62 -3.99 12.30
N ALA A 6 -10.96 -5.04 12.81
CA ALA A 6 -9.89 -4.91 13.80
C ALA A 6 -8.56 -4.37 13.22
N LEU A 7 -8.33 -4.51 11.91
CA LEU A 7 -7.11 -4.05 11.25
C LEU A 7 -7.17 -2.55 10.91
N GLY A 8 -8.32 -2.07 10.42
CA GLY A 8 -8.53 -0.63 10.15
C GLY A 8 -8.46 0.23 11.42
N LEU A 9 -9.02 -0.24 12.53
CA LEU A 9 -8.96 0.46 13.82
C LEU A 9 -7.53 0.57 14.39
N ASN A 10 -6.69 -0.45 14.19
CA ASN A 10 -5.29 -0.45 14.64
C ASN A 10 -4.42 0.52 13.83
N TYR A 11 -4.68 0.65 12.54
CA TYR A 11 -4.03 1.63 11.67
C TYR A 11 -4.35 3.07 12.08
N ILE A 12 -5.62 3.32 12.42
CA ILE A 12 -6.09 4.62 12.91
C ILE A 12 -5.47 4.92 14.27
N LYS A 13 -5.46 3.98 15.22
CA LYS A 13 -4.88 4.22 16.54
C LYS A 13 -3.40 4.60 16.48
N LYS A 14 -2.61 3.95 15.62
CA LYS A 14 -1.18 4.27 15.40
C LYS A 14 -0.95 5.67 14.84
N LEU A 15 -1.83 6.15 13.96
CA LEU A 15 -1.78 7.51 13.41
C LEU A 15 -2.00 8.59 14.48
N PHE A 16 -2.82 8.30 15.49
CA PHE A 16 -3.12 9.24 16.58
C PHE A 16 -2.11 9.16 17.74
N GLU A 17 -1.59 7.97 18.05
CA GLU A 17 -0.53 7.78 19.05
C GLU A 17 0.79 8.46 18.64
N ALA A 18 1.13 8.44 17.35
CA ALA A 18 2.30 9.14 16.80
C ALA A 18 2.24 10.67 16.97
N GLU A 19 1.03 11.23 17.14
CA GLU A 19 0.76 12.66 17.28
C GLU A 19 0.36 13.04 18.72
N GLY A 20 0.46 12.11 19.69
CA GLY A 20 0.17 12.35 21.10
C GLY A 20 -1.32 12.56 21.44
N LEU A 21 -2.24 12.10 20.59
CA LEU A 21 -3.68 12.30 20.75
C LEU A 21 -4.37 11.02 21.26
N ASN A 22 -5.18 11.15 22.31
CA ASN A 22 -5.93 10.04 22.92
C ASN A 22 -7.39 10.05 22.43
N ILE A 23 -7.89 8.94 21.86
CA ILE A 23 -9.24 8.83 21.30
C ILE A 23 -10.21 8.21 22.33
N GLN A 24 -11.36 8.84 22.55
CA GLN A 24 -12.53 8.20 23.20
C GLN A 24 -13.58 7.81 22.14
N GLU A 25 -14.17 6.62 22.26
CA GLU A 25 -15.17 6.10 21.31
C GLU A 25 -16.54 6.82 21.43
N PRO A 26 -17.31 6.96 20.33
CA PRO A 26 -18.60 7.66 20.33
C PRO A 26 -19.78 6.82 20.85
N ASP A 27 -20.77 7.48 21.46
CA ASP A 27 -21.98 6.89 22.07
C ASP A 27 -23.05 6.56 21.01
N SER A 28 -23.49 5.31 20.96
CA SER A 28 -24.18 4.65 19.83
C SER A 28 -25.70 4.89 19.73
N LYS A 29 -26.24 5.99 20.28
CA LYS A 29 -27.68 6.08 20.62
C LYS A 29 -28.60 6.90 19.71
N ASN A 30 -28.19 7.47 18.57
CA ASN A 30 -29.13 8.25 17.73
C ASN A 30 -28.91 8.14 16.19
N PRO A 31 -29.75 7.39 15.45
CA PRO A 31 -29.58 7.13 14.02
C PRO A 31 -30.12 8.20 13.05
N GLU A 32 -31.10 9.04 13.45
CA GLU A 32 -31.78 9.97 12.51
C GLU A 32 -30.94 11.19 12.10
N GLU A 33 -30.00 11.64 12.94
CA GLU A 33 -29.06 12.71 12.59
C GLU A 33 -28.03 12.29 11.52
N SER A 34 -27.87 10.98 11.29
CA SER A 34 -26.87 10.46 10.34
C SER A 34 -27.26 10.68 8.87
N VAL A 35 -28.57 10.65 8.56
CA VAL A 35 -29.10 10.64 7.18
C VAL A 35 -29.08 12.04 6.56
N ILE A 36 -29.51 13.07 7.31
CA ILE A 36 -29.55 14.47 6.85
C ILE A 36 -28.15 15.02 6.54
N HIS A 37 -27.12 14.58 7.27
CA HIS A 37 -25.73 14.98 7.04
C HIS A 37 -25.11 14.31 5.79
N SER A 38 -25.60 13.14 5.36
CA SER A 38 -25.02 12.40 4.23
C SER A 38 -25.23 13.09 2.88
N GLU A 39 -26.41 13.69 2.67
CA GLU A 39 -26.75 14.39 1.41
C GLU A 39 -26.04 15.74 1.29
N GLN A 40 -25.85 16.45 2.41
CA GLN A 40 -25.05 17.69 2.43
C GLN A 40 -23.57 17.41 2.16
N LEU A 41 -23.05 16.25 2.59
CA LEU A 41 -21.67 15.82 2.36
C LEU A 41 -21.42 15.42 0.90
N LYS A 42 -22.33 14.65 0.27
CA LYS A 42 -22.25 14.32 -1.17
C LYS A 42 -22.17 15.57 -2.04
N LYS A 43 -23.01 16.57 -1.74
CA LYS A 43 -23.03 17.86 -2.46
C LYS A 43 -21.73 18.66 -2.30
N ARG A 44 -21.03 18.52 -1.16
CA ARG A 44 -19.75 19.17 -0.90
C ARG A 44 -18.58 18.45 -1.55
N ILE A 45 -18.59 17.10 -1.60
CA ILE A 45 -17.59 16.30 -2.31
C ILE A 45 -17.65 16.59 -3.82
N GLU A 46 -18.84 16.72 -4.41
CA GLU A 46 -19.02 17.15 -5.80
C GLU A 46 -18.40 18.54 -6.07
N ASN A 47 -18.55 19.48 -5.13
CA ASN A 47 -17.92 20.80 -5.23
C ASN A 47 -16.39 20.77 -5.07
N PHE A 48 -15.84 19.79 -4.33
CA PHE A 48 -14.40 19.62 -4.16
C PHE A 48 -13.70 19.15 -5.44
N LYS A 49 -14.36 18.33 -6.26
CA LYS A 49 -13.82 17.86 -7.56
C LYS A 49 -13.52 18.99 -8.56
N HIS A 50 -14.10 20.18 -8.35
CA HIS A 50 -14.07 21.29 -9.32
C HIS A 50 -13.06 22.40 -8.99
N LYS A 51 -12.33 22.33 -7.87
CA LYS A 51 -11.39 23.39 -7.48
C LYS A 51 -9.93 22.91 -7.61
N GLN A 52 -9.25 23.43 -8.64
CA GLN A 52 -7.80 23.32 -8.79
C GLN A 52 -7.07 24.24 -7.80
N TYR A 53 -6.14 23.64 -7.06
CA TYR A 53 -4.98 24.17 -6.29
C TYR A 53 -5.16 25.47 -5.47
N PHE A 54 -4.92 25.38 -4.15
CA PHE A 54 -4.95 26.48 -3.17
C PHE A 54 -3.54 26.90 -2.68
N THR A 55 -3.45 28.11 -2.11
CA THR A 55 -2.20 28.76 -1.64
C THR A 55 -2.00 28.69 -0.10
N PHE A 56 -0.76 28.92 0.35
CA PHE A 56 -0.16 28.54 1.64
C PHE A 56 -0.92 28.86 2.96
N ASP A 57 -1.73 29.91 3.07
CA ASP A 57 -2.45 30.24 4.33
C ASP A 57 -3.80 29.51 4.47
N GLU A 58 -4.31 28.90 3.39
CA GLU A 58 -5.55 28.13 3.43
C GLU A 58 -5.35 26.70 3.97
N ASP A 59 -4.08 26.25 4.09
CA ASP A 59 -3.72 24.88 4.39
C ASP A 59 -3.98 24.46 5.85
N ALA A 60 -3.75 25.31 6.86
CA ALA A 60 -3.91 24.89 8.26
C ALA A 60 -5.37 24.59 8.65
N ASN A 61 -6.31 25.42 8.16
CA ASN A 61 -7.73 25.21 8.41
C ASN A 61 -8.30 24.06 7.57
N GLU A 62 -7.82 23.86 6.33
CA GLU A 62 -8.14 22.69 5.51
C GLU A 62 -7.59 21.40 6.12
N ILE A 63 -6.40 21.42 6.73
CA ILE A 63 -5.83 20.28 7.47
C ILE A 63 -6.70 19.95 8.69
N ILE A 64 -7.03 20.94 9.51
CA ILE A 64 -7.88 20.73 10.71
C ILE A 64 -9.26 20.23 10.30
N LYS A 65 -9.81 20.74 9.20
CA LYS A 65 -11.10 20.33 8.63
C LYS A 65 -11.04 18.91 8.06
N SER A 66 -10.01 18.57 7.29
CA SER A 66 -9.78 17.22 6.76
C SER A 66 -9.58 16.20 7.88
N LYS A 67 -8.83 16.57 8.94
CA LYS A 67 -8.70 15.78 10.18
C LYS A 67 -10.05 15.55 10.87
N ARG A 68 -10.91 16.57 10.97
CA ARG A 68 -12.26 16.45 11.56
C ARG A 68 -13.20 15.62 10.70
N GLU A 69 -13.12 15.70 9.37
CA GLU A 69 -13.93 14.86 8.48
C GLU A 69 -13.48 13.40 8.53
N LEU A 70 -12.17 13.12 8.63
CA LEU A 70 -11.64 11.80 8.95
C LEU A 70 -12.21 11.23 10.25
N GLN A 71 -12.20 12.02 11.33
CA GLN A 71 -12.78 11.63 12.63
C GLN A 71 -14.28 11.30 12.52
N LYS A 72 -15.05 12.09 11.75
CA LYS A 72 -16.49 11.83 11.54
C LYS A 72 -16.77 10.58 10.71
N LEU A 73 -15.91 10.28 9.74
CA LEU A 73 -16.03 9.08 8.90
C LEU A 73 -15.64 7.81 9.67
N GLN A 74 -14.76 7.93 10.67
CA GLN A 74 -14.36 6.85 11.58
C GLN A 74 -15.40 6.53 12.67
N ALA A 75 -16.23 7.52 13.07
CA ALA A 75 -17.28 7.36 14.07
C ALA A 75 -18.55 6.66 13.54
N ARG A 76 -18.65 6.40 12.23
CA ARG A 76 -19.73 5.63 11.62
C ARG A 76 -19.21 4.23 11.35
N ASP A 77 -19.77 3.21 12.00
CA ASP A 77 -19.48 1.79 11.74
C ASP A 77 -19.43 1.52 10.22
N CYS A 78 -18.22 1.47 9.66
CA CYS A 78 -18.04 1.38 8.22
C CYS A 78 -17.90 -0.07 7.80
N ASP A 79 -19.05 -0.63 7.47
CA ASP A 79 -19.16 -1.71 6.50
C ASP A 79 -18.42 -1.28 5.20
N THR A 80 -17.65 -2.22 4.64
CA THR A 80 -16.54 -2.09 3.65
C THR A 80 -16.78 -1.31 2.34
N THR A 81 -17.87 -0.57 2.20
CA THR A 81 -18.30 0.09 0.96
C THR A 81 -17.82 1.54 0.73
N ASN A 82 -17.01 2.16 1.59
CA ASN A 82 -16.59 3.57 1.37
C ASN A 82 -15.09 3.87 1.47
N ASP A 83 -14.23 2.86 1.34
CA ASP A 83 -12.76 3.03 1.35
C ASP A 83 -12.25 3.96 0.22
N LEU A 84 -12.90 3.91 -0.95
CA LEU A 84 -12.58 4.82 -2.09
C LEU A 84 -12.90 6.28 -1.80
N THR A 85 -13.85 6.57 -0.89
CA THR A 85 -14.22 7.97 -0.56
C THR A 85 -13.17 8.65 0.30
N MET A 86 -12.29 7.87 0.95
CA MET A 86 -11.20 8.38 1.78
C MET A 86 -9.94 8.70 0.98
N ILE A 87 -9.77 8.12 -0.21
CA ILE A 87 -8.58 8.34 -1.06
C ILE A 87 -8.28 9.84 -1.25
N PRO A 88 -9.23 10.72 -1.64
CA PRO A 88 -8.93 12.14 -1.83
C PRO A 88 -8.47 12.84 -0.55
N VAL A 89 -9.05 12.47 0.60
CA VAL A 89 -8.67 13.06 1.90
C VAL A 89 -7.28 12.61 2.33
N THR A 90 -6.99 11.31 2.18
CA THR A 90 -5.65 10.77 2.48
C THR A 90 -4.61 11.34 1.52
N GLN A 91 -4.89 11.44 0.23
CA GLN A 91 -4.02 12.09 -0.76
C GLN A 91 -3.78 13.58 -0.42
N HIS A 92 -4.79 14.31 0.03
CA HIS A 92 -4.61 15.69 0.49
C HIS A 92 -3.62 15.77 1.66
N ILE A 93 -3.75 14.89 2.66
CA ILE A 93 -2.81 14.82 3.79
C ILE A 93 -1.40 14.46 3.31
N LEU A 94 -1.29 13.42 2.48
CA LEU A 94 -0.03 12.98 1.90
C LEU A 94 0.65 14.09 1.08
N SER A 95 -0.11 14.97 0.42
CA SER A 95 0.45 16.07 -0.36
C SER A 95 1.24 17.07 0.48
N ILE A 96 0.88 17.22 1.75
CA ILE A 96 1.61 18.09 2.68
C ILE A 96 2.95 17.45 3.01
N TYR A 97 2.96 16.17 3.40
CA TYR A 97 4.20 15.45 3.68
C TYR A 97 5.10 15.35 2.44
N LEU A 98 4.51 15.17 1.25
CA LEU A 98 5.24 15.15 -0.01
C LEU A 98 5.93 16.48 -0.29
N ARG A 99 5.23 17.62 -0.11
CA ARG A 99 5.82 18.97 -0.26
C ARG A 99 6.91 19.25 0.77
N GLU A 100 6.80 18.66 1.96
CA GLU A 100 7.79 18.81 3.04
C GLU A 100 8.97 17.80 2.94
N GLY A 101 8.98 16.92 1.94
CA GLY A 101 9.99 15.87 1.80
C GLY A 101 9.95 14.81 2.92
N LYS A 102 8.83 14.66 3.62
CA LYS A 102 8.66 13.71 4.74
C LYS A 102 8.20 12.34 4.24
N VAL A 103 8.99 11.73 3.36
CA VAL A 103 8.66 10.48 2.66
C VAL A 103 8.41 9.33 3.64
N GLN A 104 9.26 9.15 4.66
CA GLN A 104 9.06 8.09 5.66
C GLN A 104 7.72 8.25 6.39
N SER A 105 7.33 9.49 6.76
CA SER A 105 6.04 9.74 7.40
C SER A 105 4.88 9.36 6.47
N MET A 106 4.97 9.67 5.16
CA MET A 106 3.97 9.21 4.19
C MET A 106 3.85 7.68 4.18
N VAL A 107 4.98 6.97 4.16
CA VAL A 107 5.01 5.51 4.15
C VAL A 107 4.45 4.93 5.43
N ASP A 108 4.82 5.48 6.59
CA ASP A 108 4.34 5.04 7.91
C ASP A 108 2.81 5.15 8.02
N MET A 109 2.26 6.19 7.42
CA MET A 109 0.83 6.43 7.38
C MET A 109 0.05 5.47 6.50
N LEU A 110 0.63 4.59 5.66
CA LEU A 110 -0.10 3.75 4.71
C LEU A 110 -0.23 2.27 5.15
N ASP A 111 -1.45 1.70 5.15
CA ASP A 111 -1.65 0.29 5.48
C ASP A 111 -1.43 -0.60 4.26
N VAL A 112 -0.26 -1.23 4.21
CA VAL A 112 0.12 -2.20 3.18
C VAL A 112 0.10 -3.63 3.71
N SER A 113 -0.68 -3.92 4.75
CA SER A 113 -0.82 -5.29 5.25
C SER A 113 -1.72 -6.15 4.35
N THR A 114 -1.51 -7.46 4.42
CA THR A 114 -2.33 -8.48 3.75
C THR A 114 -2.65 -9.59 4.74
N PHE A 115 -3.65 -10.42 4.44
CA PHE A 115 -3.91 -11.63 5.22
C PHE A 115 -2.80 -12.67 4.96
N LYS A 116 -2.68 -13.63 5.89
CA LYS A 116 -1.72 -14.73 5.78
C LYS A 116 -1.89 -15.49 4.47
N ASP A 117 -0.76 -15.84 3.84
CA ASP A 117 -0.71 -16.52 2.54
C ASP A 117 -1.28 -15.69 1.36
N GLY A 118 -1.49 -14.38 1.57
CA GLY A 118 -2.15 -13.48 0.64
C GLY A 118 -1.25 -12.50 -0.11
N SER A 119 0.04 -12.40 0.22
CA SER A 119 0.93 -11.43 -0.43
C SER A 119 1.39 -11.94 -1.81
N ILE A 120 1.30 -11.07 -2.82
CA ILE A 120 1.83 -11.33 -4.16
C ILE A 120 2.72 -10.16 -4.60
N PHE A 121 3.95 -10.51 -4.94
CA PHE A 121 4.95 -9.62 -5.49
C PHE A 121 5.06 -9.87 -6.99
N TRP A 122 5.55 -8.89 -7.72
CA TRP A 122 5.77 -9.03 -9.15
C TRP A 122 7.00 -8.24 -9.58
N SER A 123 7.70 -8.74 -10.61
CA SER A 123 8.87 -8.05 -11.15
C SER A 123 8.92 -8.23 -12.68
N GLY A 124 8.90 -7.15 -13.43
CA GLY A 124 8.90 -7.14 -14.90
C GLY A 124 9.75 -6.03 -15.52
N TYR A 125 9.94 -6.06 -16.85
CA TYR A 125 10.58 -5.00 -17.65
C TYR A 125 9.55 -3.96 -18.09
N ASN A 126 10.04 -2.83 -18.61
CA ASN A 126 9.31 -1.82 -19.38
C ASN A 126 9.12 -2.17 -20.90
N LYS A 127 9.76 -3.23 -21.43
CA LYS A 127 9.75 -3.59 -22.88
C LYS A 127 8.60 -4.53 -23.22
N ILE A 128 8.32 -5.49 -22.33
CA ILE A 128 6.97 -5.99 -22.11
C ILE A 128 6.33 -4.92 -21.21
N PRO A 129 5.07 -4.50 -21.37
CA PRO A 129 4.47 -3.55 -20.43
C PRO A 129 4.67 -4.09 -19.01
N SER A 130 5.25 -3.31 -18.09
CA SER A 130 5.37 -3.68 -16.67
C SER A 130 4.00 -4.06 -16.09
N GLU A 131 2.95 -3.47 -16.67
CA GLU A 131 1.55 -3.85 -16.51
C GLU A 131 1.27 -5.34 -16.77
N SER A 132 2.10 -6.09 -17.49
CA SER A 132 1.84 -7.50 -17.80
C SER A 132 2.11 -8.41 -16.60
N ALA A 133 3.17 -8.14 -15.83
CA ALA A 133 3.41 -8.84 -14.56
C ALA A 133 2.40 -8.40 -13.50
N GLN A 134 2.07 -7.11 -13.45
CA GLN A 134 1.00 -6.61 -12.59
C GLN A 134 -0.36 -7.23 -12.97
N ARG A 135 -0.73 -7.26 -14.26
CA ARG A 135 -1.96 -7.88 -14.76
C ARG A 135 -1.97 -9.38 -14.53
N ALA A 136 -0.84 -10.08 -14.68
CA ALA A 136 -0.75 -11.50 -14.35
C ALA A 136 -0.96 -11.72 -12.84
N ALA A 137 -0.31 -10.93 -12.00
CA ALA A 137 -0.53 -10.95 -10.56
C ALA A 137 -2.01 -10.66 -10.22
N GLU A 138 -2.61 -9.65 -10.84
CA GLU A 138 -4.03 -9.31 -10.69
C GLU A 138 -4.93 -10.45 -11.20
N ASN A 139 -4.62 -11.07 -12.32
CA ASN A 139 -5.36 -12.23 -12.83
C ASN A 139 -5.30 -13.39 -11.82
N PHE A 140 -4.16 -13.64 -11.18
CA PHE A 140 -4.08 -14.63 -10.10
C PHE A 140 -4.89 -14.25 -8.86
N MET A 141 -5.10 -12.95 -8.60
CA MET A 141 -6.00 -12.51 -7.52
C MET A 141 -7.47 -12.90 -7.78
N TYR A 142 -7.86 -13.05 -9.06
CA TYR A 142 -9.25 -13.30 -9.45
C TYR A 142 -9.52 -14.72 -9.99
N HIS A 143 -8.48 -15.56 -10.14
CA HIS A 143 -8.61 -16.93 -10.62
C HIS A 143 -8.58 -17.96 -9.48
N GLY A 144 -9.73 -18.57 -9.21
CA GLY A 144 -9.91 -19.65 -8.24
C GLY A 144 -10.20 -19.17 -6.81
N ASP A 145 -9.87 -19.99 -5.81
CA ASP A 145 -10.04 -19.67 -4.38
C ASP A 145 -8.84 -18.90 -3.78
N LEU A 146 -7.84 -18.59 -4.61
CA LEU A 146 -6.63 -17.90 -4.18
C LEU A 146 -6.95 -16.42 -3.97
N LYS A 147 -6.92 -16.01 -2.71
CA LYS A 147 -6.95 -14.59 -2.36
C LYS A 147 -5.50 -14.14 -2.38
N TYR A 148 -5.13 -13.30 -3.33
CA TYR A 148 -3.86 -12.57 -3.29
C TYR A 148 -4.13 -11.07 -3.31
N THR A 149 -3.19 -10.27 -2.82
CA THR A 149 -3.24 -8.80 -2.86
C THR A 149 -1.84 -8.29 -3.11
N ASN A 150 -1.57 -7.67 -4.27
CA ASN A 150 -0.30 -6.98 -4.52
C ASN A 150 -0.25 -5.64 -3.77
N LEU A 151 0.94 -5.02 -3.73
CA LEU A 151 1.16 -3.73 -3.06
C LEU A 151 0.13 -2.69 -3.52
N GLU A 152 -0.04 -2.52 -4.82
CA GLU A 152 -0.93 -1.51 -5.43
C GLU A 152 -2.42 -1.70 -5.09
N ARG A 153 -2.80 -2.88 -4.61
CA ARG A 153 -4.19 -3.25 -4.26
C ARG A 153 -4.44 -3.32 -2.76
N THR A 154 -3.42 -3.12 -1.92
CA THR A 154 -3.60 -2.90 -0.47
C THR A 154 -4.39 -1.62 -0.19
N LEU A 155 -4.91 -1.45 1.04
CA LEU A 155 -5.66 -0.23 1.42
C LEU A 155 -4.80 1.02 1.18
N GLY A 156 -3.57 1.01 1.66
CA GLY A 156 -2.60 2.09 1.50
C GLY A 156 -2.07 2.22 0.07
N GLY A 157 -1.79 1.11 -0.60
CA GLY A 157 -1.30 1.14 -1.99
C GLY A 157 -2.28 1.78 -2.97
N ARG A 158 -3.58 1.53 -2.80
CA ARG A 158 -4.64 2.15 -3.63
C ARG A 158 -4.68 3.67 -3.52
N VAL A 159 -4.29 4.23 -2.38
CA VAL A 159 -4.25 5.69 -2.16
C VAL A 159 -3.20 6.34 -3.06
N VAL A 160 -2.07 5.68 -3.28
CA VAL A 160 -0.90 6.25 -3.96
C VAL A 160 -0.66 5.71 -5.36
N ASN A 161 -1.28 4.57 -5.70
CA ASN A 161 -1.22 4.01 -7.04
C ASN A 161 -1.85 4.96 -8.07
N GLY A 162 -1.05 5.41 -9.04
CA GLY A 162 -1.49 6.38 -10.05
C GLY A 162 -1.67 7.81 -9.54
N TRP A 163 -1.20 8.13 -8.33
CA TRP A 163 -1.32 9.48 -7.78
C TRP A 163 -0.30 10.43 -8.41
N GLU A 164 -0.79 11.28 -9.32
CA GLU A 164 0.04 12.14 -10.19
C GLU A 164 1.07 13.03 -9.46
N PRO A 165 0.74 13.70 -8.34
CA PRO A 165 1.72 14.47 -7.56
C PRO A 165 2.94 13.65 -7.12
N LEU A 166 2.72 12.40 -6.67
CA LEU A 166 3.81 11.51 -6.29
C LEU A 166 4.60 11.02 -7.52
N ASN A 167 3.89 10.65 -8.59
CA ASN A 167 4.50 10.16 -9.83
C ASN A 167 5.41 11.20 -10.50
N ASN A 168 5.14 12.48 -10.29
CA ASN A 168 5.94 13.60 -10.81
C ASN A 168 6.92 14.19 -9.78
N SER A 169 7.00 13.61 -8.57
CA SER A 169 7.89 14.11 -7.51
C SER A 169 9.30 13.54 -7.61
N GLU A 170 10.28 14.30 -7.11
CA GLU A 170 11.66 13.80 -6.94
C GLU A 170 11.76 12.67 -5.89
N HIS A 171 10.75 12.54 -5.04
CA HIS A 171 10.65 11.52 -4.00
C HIS A 171 10.05 10.19 -4.49
N TYR A 172 9.70 10.06 -5.78
CA TYR A 172 9.03 8.89 -6.32
C TYR A 172 9.78 7.58 -6.01
N ASP A 173 11.07 7.50 -6.35
CA ASP A 173 11.85 6.28 -6.19
C ASP A 173 12.07 5.93 -4.71
N GLU A 174 12.33 6.93 -3.87
CA GLU A 174 12.49 6.76 -2.42
C GLU A 174 11.19 6.23 -1.79
N PHE A 175 10.06 6.86 -2.12
CA PHE A 175 8.75 6.49 -1.60
C PHE A 175 8.39 5.04 -1.94
N TRP A 176 8.49 4.66 -3.22
CA TRP A 176 8.13 3.31 -3.65
C TRP A 176 9.08 2.26 -3.08
N SER A 177 10.38 2.57 -2.94
CA SER A 177 11.34 1.67 -2.31
C SER A 177 10.99 1.37 -0.84
N LEU A 178 10.69 2.42 -0.06
CA LEU A 178 10.30 2.30 1.34
C LEU A 178 8.94 1.60 1.50
N LEU A 179 7.97 1.90 0.64
CA LEU A 179 6.64 1.28 0.67
C LEU A 179 6.71 -0.21 0.33
N SER A 180 7.49 -0.60 -0.68
CA SER A 180 7.77 -1.99 -1.04
C SER A 180 8.44 -2.75 0.12
N GLU A 181 9.43 -2.13 0.79
CA GLU A 181 10.05 -2.74 1.97
C GLU A 181 9.03 -2.93 3.11
N LYS A 182 8.16 -1.95 3.36
CA LYS A 182 7.08 -2.04 4.36
C LYS A 182 6.10 -3.17 4.03
N TYR A 183 5.74 -3.35 2.77
CA TYR A 183 4.87 -4.42 2.30
C TYR A 183 5.51 -5.80 2.48
N ALA A 184 6.80 -5.96 2.18
CA ALA A 184 7.55 -7.18 2.47
C ALA A 184 7.64 -7.50 3.97
N LYS A 185 7.80 -6.48 4.83
CA LYS A 185 7.79 -6.62 6.29
C LYS A 185 6.42 -6.99 6.87
N SER A 186 5.32 -6.63 6.20
CA SER A 186 3.95 -6.93 6.66
C SER A 186 3.45 -8.31 6.22
N ALA A 187 4.10 -8.92 5.23
CA ALA A 187 3.73 -10.23 4.69
C ALA A 187 3.84 -11.36 5.74
N SER A 188 3.05 -12.42 5.56
CA SER A 188 3.11 -13.62 6.41
C SER A 188 2.67 -14.90 5.69
N GLY A 189 3.22 -16.03 6.12
CA GLY A 189 2.98 -17.34 5.51
C GLY A 189 3.75 -17.53 4.20
N THR A 190 3.08 -18.15 3.23
CA THR A 190 3.57 -18.31 1.86
C THR A 190 3.30 -17.04 1.06
N VAL A 191 4.33 -16.47 0.46
CA VAL A 191 4.17 -15.35 -0.48
C VAL A 191 4.38 -15.83 -1.90
N THR A 192 3.76 -15.15 -2.87
CA THR A 192 3.95 -15.45 -4.30
C THR A 192 4.81 -14.38 -4.95
N LEU A 193 5.75 -14.76 -5.80
CA LEU A 193 6.50 -13.86 -6.68
C LEU A 193 6.17 -14.21 -8.13
N VAL A 194 5.68 -13.23 -8.89
CA VAL A 194 5.43 -13.36 -10.34
C VAL A 194 6.57 -12.71 -11.11
N LEU A 195 7.22 -13.48 -11.99
CA LEU A 195 8.28 -12.98 -12.85
C LEU A 195 7.86 -12.99 -14.32
N CYS A 196 8.13 -11.90 -15.03
CA CYS A 196 8.09 -11.89 -16.49
C CYS A 196 9.20 -12.81 -17.07
N PRO A 197 9.03 -13.34 -18.29
CA PRO A 197 10.03 -14.18 -18.95
C PRO A 197 11.46 -13.61 -18.93
N ASP A 198 11.59 -12.29 -19.07
CA ASP A 198 12.87 -11.57 -19.07
C ASP A 198 13.45 -11.33 -17.66
N THR A 199 12.62 -11.37 -16.62
CA THR A 199 13.05 -11.25 -15.22
C THR A 199 13.17 -12.59 -14.51
N ILE A 200 12.71 -13.69 -15.10
CA ILE A 200 12.98 -15.05 -14.61
C ILE A 200 14.49 -15.30 -14.58
N ILE A 201 15.19 -14.97 -15.68
CA ILE A 201 16.64 -15.17 -15.79
C ILE A 201 17.39 -14.29 -14.79
N SER A 202 16.97 -13.02 -14.66
CA SER A 202 17.59 -12.10 -13.71
C SER A 202 17.06 -12.23 -12.28
N ARG A 203 16.12 -13.14 -12.03
CA ARG A 203 15.45 -13.36 -10.73
C ARG A 203 14.91 -12.07 -10.08
N GLY A 204 14.24 -11.25 -10.89
CA GLY A 204 13.68 -9.96 -10.48
C GLY A 204 14.56 -8.74 -10.79
N ARG A 205 14.16 -7.56 -10.30
CA ARG A 205 14.77 -6.25 -10.58
C ARG A 205 15.12 -5.46 -9.31
N ALA A 206 15.62 -4.24 -9.48
CA ALA A 206 16.13 -3.38 -8.42
C ALA A 206 15.23 -3.34 -7.17
N VAL A 207 13.93 -3.05 -7.29
CA VAL A 207 13.05 -2.97 -6.11
C VAL A 207 12.97 -4.30 -5.36
N TRP A 208 12.69 -5.39 -6.09
CA TRP A 208 12.67 -6.74 -5.55
C TRP A 208 13.98 -7.13 -4.87
N LYS A 209 15.10 -6.92 -5.58
CA LYS A 209 16.45 -7.32 -5.17
C LYS A 209 16.97 -6.52 -3.98
N ARG A 210 16.72 -5.21 -3.95
CA ARG A 210 17.29 -4.29 -2.95
C ARG A 210 16.43 -4.17 -1.70
N TYR A 211 15.11 -4.25 -1.84
CA TYR A 211 14.19 -3.91 -0.74
C TYR A 211 13.31 -5.09 -0.34
N GLU A 212 12.61 -5.70 -1.29
CA GLU A 212 11.56 -6.67 -0.96
C GLU A 212 12.13 -8.02 -0.50
N LEU A 213 12.99 -8.67 -1.28
CA LEU A 213 13.58 -9.96 -0.92
C LEU A 213 14.41 -9.89 0.38
N PRO A 214 15.31 -8.90 0.59
CA PRO A 214 16.03 -8.78 1.86
C PRO A 214 15.10 -8.59 3.07
N ALA A 215 13.98 -7.88 2.90
CA ALA A 215 12.97 -7.73 3.95
C ALA A 215 12.23 -9.05 4.22
N LEU A 216 11.87 -9.81 3.18
CA LEU A 216 11.23 -11.13 3.32
C LEU A 216 12.14 -12.15 4.01
N VAL A 217 13.44 -12.12 3.73
CA VAL A 217 14.44 -12.96 4.41
C VAL A 217 14.41 -12.71 5.92
N LYS A 218 14.47 -11.44 6.34
CA LYS A 218 14.45 -11.01 7.75
C LYS A 218 13.09 -11.20 8.42
N ASN A 219 12.00 -11.26 7.67
CA ASN A 219 10.65 -11.42 8.20
C ASN A 219 10.38 -12.87 8.63
N THR A 220 10.37 -13.13 9.94
CA THR A 220 10.17 -14.47 10.51
C THR A 220 8.76 -15.03 10.32
N ASN A 221 7.78 -14.19 9.95
CA ASN A 221 6.41 -14.63 9.69
C ASN A 221 6.23 -15.23 8.29
N VAL A 222 7.17 -14.98 7.36
CA VAL A 222 7.18 -15.57 6.02
C VAL A 222 7.86 -16.93 6.08
N THR A 223 7.26 -17.95 5.49
CA THR A 223 7.79 -19.32 5.49
C THR A 223 8.49 -19.67 4.17
N GLN A 224 7.92 -19.23 3.04
CA GLN A 224 8.46 -19.52 1.71
C GLN A 224 7.97 -18.50 0.67
N VAL A 225 8.69 -18.40 -0.45
CA VAL A 225 8.29 -17.70 -1.68
C VAL A 225 8.00 -18.74 -2.75
N VAL A 226 6.80 -18.70 -3.34
CA VAL A 226 6.45 -19.48 -4.54
C VAL A 226 6.66 -18.60 -5.76
N VAL A 227 7.61 -18.96 -6.61
CA VAL A 227 7.92 -18.23 -7.85
C VAL A 227 7.09 -18.78 -8.99
N ARG A 228 6.37 -17.90 -9.68
CA ARG A 228 5.49 -18.24 -10.79
C ARG A 228 5.82 -17.43 -12.05
N ASP A 229 5.55 -18.01 -13.20
CA ASP A 229 5.53 -17.28 -14.48
C ASP A 229 4.19 -16.54 -14.67
N LEU A 230 4.03 -15.89 -15.83
CA LEU A 230 2.83 -15.14 -16.19
C LEU A 230 1.59 -16.01 -16.40
N ASP A 231 1.76 -17.32 -16.63
CA ASP A 231 0.66 -18.28 -16.77
C ASP A 231 0.28 -18.90 -15.42
N GLY A 232 1.01 -18.57 -14.36
CA GLY A 232 0.76 -19.01 -12.99
C GLY A 232 1.38 -20.35 -12.68
N LYS A 233 2.20 -20.90 -13.58
CA LYS A 233 2.94 -22.13 -13.35
C LYS A 233 4.05 -21.85 -12.35
N THR A 234 4.12 -22.69 -11.32
CA THR A 234 5.23 -22.67 -10.37
C THR A 234 6.53 -23.04 -11.08
N ILE A 235 7.49 -22.14 -11.02
CA ILE A 235 8.85 -22.33 -11.53
C ILE A 235 9.72 -22.91 -10.42
N GLU A 236 9.67 -22.29 -9.24
CA GLU A 236 10.49 -22.63 -8.07
C GLU A 236 9.73 -22.33 -6.79
N THR A 237 10.18 -22.93 -5.69
CA THR A 237 9.78 -22.55 -4.32
C THR A 237 11.05 -22.30 -3.53
N TRP A 238 11.14 -21.15 -2.87
CA TRP A 238 12.25 -20.77 -2.02
C TRP A 238 11.82 -20.84 -0.56
N ASP A 239 12.42 -21.75 0.20
CA ASP A 239 12.37 -21.70 1.67
C ASP A 239 13.30 -20.61 2.21
N LYS A 240 13.49 -20.57 3.54
CA LYS A 240 14.34 -19.56 4.19
C LYS A 240 15.79 -19.60 3.74
N GLU A 241 16.35 -20.79 3.51
CA GLU A 241 17.73 -20.94 3.08
C GLU A 241 17.88 -20.49 1.63
N ALA A 242 16.97 -20.93 0.75
CA ALA A 242 16.94 -20.51 -0.65
C ALA A 242 16.73 -18.99 -0.81
N MET A 243 15.85 -18.38 -0.02
CA MET A 243 15.67 -16.92 -0.02
C MET A 243 16.96 -16.19 0.40
N GLN A 244 17.66 -16.68 1.43
CA GLN A 244 18.93 -16.07 1.86
C GLN A 244 19.99 -16.18 0.77
N MET A 245 20.17 -17.36 0.17
CA MET A 245 21.13 -17.55 -0.93
C MET A 245 20.84 -16.64 -2.12
N GLU A 246 19.56 -16.47 -2.47
CA GLU A 246 19.16 -15.58 -3.55
C GLU A 246 19.37 -14.10 -3.19
N SER A 247 19.11 -13.72 -1.93
CA SER A 247 19.41 -12.37 -1.42
C SER A 247 20.91 -12.06 -1.47
N ASP A 248 21.76 -13.00 -1.09
CA ASP A 248 23.22 -12.85 -1.11
C ASP A 248 23.75 -12.75 -2.54
N ARG A 249 23.22 -13.57 -3.46
CA ARG A 249 23.55 -13.46 -4.90
C ARG A 249 23.19 -12.07 -5.43
N ASN A 250 21.98 -11.60 -5.13
CA ASN A 250 21.53 -10.27 -5.57
C ASN A 250 22.42 -9.15 -5.02
N LEU A 251 22.87 -9.26 -3.77
CA LEU A 251 23.80 -8.31 -3.17
C LEU A 251 25.14 -8.26 -3.92
N GLU A 252 25.69 -9.42 -4.29
CA GLU A 252 26.94 -9.47 -5.06
C GLU A 252 26.78 -8.93 -6.49
N GLU A 253 25.67 -9.25 -7.17
CA GLU A 253 25.36 -8.68 -8.49
C GLU A 253 25.25 -7.15 -8.46
N LEU A 254 24.60 -6.61 -7.42
CA LEU A 254 24.46 -5.17 -7.25
C LEU A 254 25.80 -4.48 -6.98
N LYS A 255 26.70 -5.10 -6.20
CA LYS A 255 28.06 -4.59 -6.00
C LYS A 255 28.85 -4.57 -7.30
N GLN A 256 28.73 -5.61 -8.13
CA GLN A 256 29.43 -5.70 -9.42
C GLN A 256 28.97 -4.65 -10.44
N GLN A 257 27.77 -4.09 -10.26
CA GLN A 257 27.19 -3.09 -11.14
C GLN A 257 27.37 -1.64 -10.62
N ASP A 258 28.12 -1.42 -9.54
CA ASP A 258 28.25 -0.13 -8.84
C ASP A 258 26.89 0.49 -8.50
N LEU A 259 25.97 -0.37 -8.08
CA LEU A 259 24.56 -0.06 -7.82
C LEU A 259 24.21 0.02 -6.33
N LEU A 260 25.23 -0.04 -5.46
CA LEU A 260 25.21 0.09 -4.01
C LEU A 260 26.26 1.11 -3.58
#